data_AF-A0A9W4D6A9-F1
#
_entry.id   AF-A0A9W4D6A9-F1
#
_cell.length_a   1.000
_cell.length_b   1.000
_cell.length_c   1.000
_cell.angle_alpha   90.00
_cell.angle_beta   90.00
_cell.angle_gamma   90.00
#
_symmetry.space_group_name_H-M   'P 1'
#
loop_
_entity.id
_entity.type
_entity.pdbx_description
1 polymer ?
#
loop_
_entity_poly.entity_id
_entity_poly.type
_entity_poly.pdbx_seq_one_letter_code
_entity_poly.pdbx_strand_id
1 'polypeptide(L)'
;MKFQSTALGVIISFCFYTIAATDEPGNYVCEKDYLLSDLISRYVKSSCTSLKYADISNRHPVTFDGSSHFGISDATLFAMPTRVDNVKRYAGGNSGRNRIVIDSMCNLIGLVYITNQSYKRCVKILDSIDESWSTSETISSPVPKTYGYNCNYRIFILEETLQYYRDLKQQISTLEKWKVSNHIDMIIATEFAENMVSIWPIQINGKLKENTCTFIITLSLRQKTNYRIAVDKNLIFLGMMYRLDSGWKRCAQIEYVDPEPPRSLDPTKNSIGERIFENVSAYKCDDVYFSAITVNSHMQAACTSISEDTRLQEGYNRMWPIRKEEFPTTSRGTKDWNYYIKFDLDCNFLGVHVRLNNRYRECPKDTSSLHPAKQRPTLTCLNLFPH
;
A
#
# COMPACT_ATOMS: atom_id res chain seq x y z
N MET A 1 -11.58 -24.81 63.76
CA MET A 1 -12.64 -23.78 63.57
C MET A 1 -11.99 -22.42 63.76
N LYS A 2 -11.94 -21.46 62.84
CA LYS A 2 -12.69 -21.17 61.61
C LYS A 2 -11.69 -20.57 60.60
N PHE A 3 -11.73 -21.03 59.36
CA PHE A 3 -11.21 -20.28 58.22
C PHE A 3 -12.15 -19.08 57.99
N GLN A 4 -11.62 -17.86 57.94
CA GLN A 4 -12.37 -16.70 57.47
C GLN A 4 -11.99 -16.38 56.03
N SER A 5 -13.05 -16.34 55.21
CA SER A 5 -13.13 -16.09 53.78
C SER A 5 -12.50 -14.77 53.33
N THR A 6 -11.60 -14.89 52.35
CA THR A 6 -11.60 -14.14 51.06
C THR A 6 -12.02 -12.67 51.08
N ALA A 7 -11.08 -11.79 51.42
CA ALA A 7 -10.97 -10.49 50.76
C ALA A 7 -10.01 -10.64 49.57
N LEU A 8 -10.44 -11.38 48.55
CA LEU A 8 -9.85 -11.33 47.21
C LEU A 8 -10.40 -10.08 46.54
N GLY A 9 -9.96 -8.94 47.04
CA GLY A 9 -10.15 -7.63 46.41
C GLY A 9 -9.49 -7.68 45.05
N VAL A 10 -10.33 -7.55 44.03
CA VAL A 10 -10.01 -7.60 42.61
C VAL A 10 -8.95 -6.54 42.30
N ILE A 11 -7.67 -6.90 42.42
CA ILE A 11 -6.58 -6.31 41.65
C ILE A 11 -6.63 -7.02 40.29
N ILE A 12 -7.71 -6.77 39.53
CA ILE A 12 -7.57 -6.69 38.08
C ILE A 12 -6.91 -5.33 37.87
N SER A 13 -5.61 -5.29 38.19
CA SER A 13 -4.73 -4.25 37.68
C SER A 13 -4.95 -4.27 36.19
N PHE A 14 -5.31 -3.11 35.66
CA PHE A 14 -5.49 -2.81 34.26
C PHE A 14 -4.18 -3.05 33.49
N CYS A 15 -3.76 -4.31 33.38
CA CYS A 15 -2.93 -4.80 32.28
C CYS A 15 -3.80 -5.04 31.05
N PHE A 16 -4.74 -4.11 30.79
CA PHE A 16 -5.07 -3.71 29.42
C PHE A 16 -3.95 -2.80 28.89
N TYR A 17 -2.70 -3.22 29.08
CA TYR A 17 -1.67 -2.89 28.11
C TYR A 17 -2.07 -3.68 26.87
N THR A 18 -2.79 -2.98 25.99
CA THR A 18 -2.51 -3.05 24.56
C THR A 18 -2.16 -4.46 24.09
N ILE A 19 -3.12 -5.37 24.15
CA ILE A 19 -3.27 -6.31 23.05
C ILE A 19 -3.82 -5.47 21.90
N ALA A 20 -3.01 -4.52 21.41
CA ALA A 20 -3.04 -4.24 19.99
C ALA A 20 -2.77 -5.63 19.41
N ALA A 21 -3.74 -6.19 18.70
CA ALA A 21 -3.45 -7.27 17.80
C ALA A 21 -2.26 -6.77 16.97
N THR A 22 -1.05 -7.24 17.30
CA THR A 22 0.08 -7.13 16.39
C THR A 22 -0.26 -8.15 15.32
N ASP A 23 -1.24 -7.80 14.47
CA ASP A 23 -1.45 -8.45 13.21
C ASP A 23 -0.11 -8.26 12.51
N GLU A 24 0.74 -9.29 12.55
CA GLU A 24 1.98 -9.26 11.82
C GLU A 24 1.64 -8.87 10.38
N PRO A 25 2.42 -7.96 9.77
CA PRO A 25 2.16 -7.54 8.40
C PRO A 25 2.06 -8.78 7.52
N GLY A 26 0.93 -9.00 6.85
CA GLY A 26 0.83 -10.13 5.91
C GLY A 26 1.77 -9.96 4.71
N ASN A 27 1.83 -10.97 3.84
CA ASN A 27 2.54 -10.85 2.57
C ASN A 27 1.79 -9.92 1.60
N TYR A 28 2.52 -9.20 0.75
CA TYR A 28 1.94 -8.31 -0.26
C TYR A 28 2.47 -8.56 -1.66
N VAL A 29 1.66 -8.26 -2.67
CA VAL A 29 2.10 -8.15 -4.06
C VAL A 29 1.88 -6.73 -4.58
N CYS A 30 2.95 -6.12 -5.06
CA CYS A 30 2.95 -4.83 -5.74
C CYS A 30 3.29 -5.05 -7.22
N GLU A 31 2.30 -5.01 -8.11
CA GLU A 31 2.46 -5.35 -9.53
C GLU A 31 3.01 -6.78 -9.71
N LYS A 32 4.33 -6.92 -9.90
CA LYS A 32 5.04 -8.20 -10.05
C LYS A 32 6.06 -8.47 -8.93
N ASP A 33 6.15 -7.56 -7.96
CA ASP A 33 7.04 -7.68 -6.80
C ASP A 33 6.29 -8.35 -5.64
N TYR A 34 6.80 -9.49 -5.18
CA TYR A 34 6.33 -10.18 -3.97
C TYR A 34 7.12 -9.70 -2.76
N LEU A 35 6.42 -9.25 -1.71
CA LEU A 35 7.00 -8.67 -0.50
C LEU A 35 6.58 -9.49 0.72
N LEU A 36 7.57 -10.04 1.41
CA LEU A 36 7.36 -10.86 2.60
C LEU A 36 7.06 -10.01 3.84
N SER A 37 6.28 -10.59 4.75
CA SER A 37 5.90 -10.03 6.05
C SER A 37 7.08 -9.48 6.85
N ASP A 38 8.15 -10.28 7.00
CA ASP A 38 9.36 -9.93 7.75
C ASP A 38 10.05 -8.66 7.21
N LEU A 39 10.06 -8.53 5.89
CA LEU A 39 10.66 -7.42 5.19
C LEU A 39 9.81 -6.16 5.35
N ILE A 40 8.49 -6.30 5.27
CA ILE A 40 7.53 -5.21 5.50
C ILE A 40 7.64 -4.69 6.94
N SER A 41 7.70 -5.57 7.94
CA SER A 41 7.89 -5.20 9.35
C SER A 41 9.14 -4.34 9.55
N ARG A 42 10.27 -4.71 8.93
CA ARG A 42 11.51 -3.92 8.98
C ARG A 42 11.32 -2.53 8.38
N TYR A 43 10.64 -2.44 7.24
CA TYR A 43 10.39 -1.16 6.59
C TYR A 43 9.39 -0.28 7.34
N VAL A 44 8.37 -0.85 8.01
CA VAL A 44 7.46 -0.10 8.89
C VAL A 44 8.26 0.53 10.03
N LYS A 45 9.10 -0.25 10.71
CA LYS A 45 10.00 0.25 11.75
C LYS A 45 10.93 1.35 11.23
N SER A 46 11.47 1.16 10.02
CA SER A 46 12.33 2.14 9.37
C SER A 46 11.59 3.46 9.12
N SER A 47 10.39 3.36 8.55
CA SER A 47 9.50 4.48 8.24
C SER A 47 9.09 5.25 9.49
N CYS A 48 8.73 4.54 10.56
CA CYS A 48 8.39 5.13 11.84
C CYS A 48 9.56 5.92 12.44
N THR A 49 10.76 5.35 12.40
CA THR A 49 11.97 6.02 12.88
C THR A 49 12.25 7.32 12.09
N SER A 50 12.11 7.27 10.76
CA SER A 50 12.26 8.44 9.89
C SER A 50 11.18 9.49 10.09
N LEU A 51 9.95 9.07 10.39
CA LEU A 51 8.85 9.96 10.76
C LEU A 51 9.16 10.65 12.09
N LYS A 52 9.53 9.88 13.12
CA LYS A 52 9.84 10.37 14.47
C LYS A 52 10.94 11.44 14.45
N TYR A 53 12.13 11.13 13.93
CA TYR A 53 13.24 12.10 13.91
C TYR A 53 12.99 13.31 13.02
N ALA A 54 12.05 13.19 12.08
CA ALA A 54 11.52 14.30 11.33
C ALA A 54 12.56 15.23 10.68
N ASP A 55 13.72 14.74 10.22
CA ASP A 55 14.73 15.62 9.62
C ASP A 55 14.15 16.27 8.35
N ILE A 56 14.07 17.61 8.33
CA ILE A 56 13.51 18.37 7.21
C ILE A 56 14.34 18.22 5.93
N SER A 57 15.64 17.93 6.06
CA SER A 57 16.51 17.67 4.91
C SER A 57 16.22 16.33 4.24
N ASN A 58 15.54 15.41 4.94
CA ASN A 58 15.08 14.16 4.36
C ASN A 58 13.79 14.38 3.57
N ARG A 59 13.80 13.94 2.31
CA ARG A 59 12.62 14.01 1.43
C ARG A 59 11.46 13.13 1.91
N HIS A 60 11.76 12.01 2.56
CA HIS A 60 10.78 11.04 3.03
C HIS A 60 10.80 10.94 4.57
N PRO A 61 9.68 10.54 5.21
CA PRO A 61 8.40 10.21 4.60
C PRO A 61 7.69 11.43 3.98
N VAL A 62 6.89 11.17 2.95
CA VAL A 62 6.04 12.16 2.26
C VAL A 62 4.61 12.06 2.79
N THR A 63 3.84 13.12 2.70
CA THR A 63 2.39 13.04 2.97
C THR A 63 1.69 12.25 1.87
N PHE A 64 0.69 11.49 2.27
CA PHE A 64 -0.07 10.61 1.40
C PHE A 64 -1.57 10.76 1.68
N ASP A 65 -2.33 11.01 0.62
CA ASP A 65 -3.80 11.05 0.67
C ASP A 65 -4.34 9.62 0.54
N GLY A 66 -4.94 9.12 1.63
CA GLY A 66 -5.49 7.76 1.70
C GLY A 66 -6.83 7.58 1.01
N SER A 67 -7.48 8.66 0.54
CA SER A 67 -8.89 8.65 0.16
C SER A 67 -9.21 7.65 -0.95
N SER A 68 -8.45 7.69 -2.05
CA SER A 68 -8.70 6.84 -3.23
C SER A 68 -8.18 5.41 -3.12
N HIS A 69 -7.23 5.15 -2.21
CA HIS A 69 -6.53 3.85 -2.15
C HIS A 69 -6.95 3.02 -0.95
N PHE A 70 -7.28 3.67 0.16
CA PHE A 70 -7.60 3.05 1.44
C PHE A 70 -8.96 3.48 1.99
N GLY A 71 -9.67 4.40 1.33
CA GLY A 71 -10.97 4.91 1.81
C GLY A 71 -10.84 5.80 3.04
N ILE A 72 -9.64 6.34 3.31
CA ILE A 72 -9.33 7.19 4.46
C ILE A 72 -9.25 8.64 3.99
N SER A 73 -10.32 9.41 4.20
CA SER A 73 -10.40 10.82 3.77
C SER A 73 -10.27 11.83 4.91
N ASP A 74 -10.22 11.36 6.15
CA ASP A 74 -10.23 12.14 7.38
C ASP A 74 -8.91 12.04 8.17
N ALA A 75 -7.87 11.51 7.53
CA ALA A 75 -6.50 11.46 8.05
C ALA A 75 -5.48 11.72 6.92
N THR A 76 -4.33 12.31 7.26
CA THR A 76 -3.18 12.33 6.35
C THR A 76 -2.22 11.22 6.73
N LEU A 77 -1.89 10.36 5.77
CA LEU A 77 -0.97 9.24 5.95
C LEU A 77 0.46 9.65 5.55
N PHE A 78 1.41 8.77 5.83
CA PHE A 78 2.82 8.97 5.53
C PHE A 78 3.37 7.82 4.68
N ALA A 79 3.93 8.14 3.51
CA ALA A 79 4.50 7.16 2.60
C ALA A 79 6.04 7.19 2.61
N MET A 80 6.66 6.01 2.65
CA MET A 80 8.11 5.82 2.67
C MET A 80 8.52 4.77 1.62
N PRO A 81 9.59 4.97 0.85
CA PRO A 81 10.07 3.96 -0.09
C PRO A 81 10.59 2.71 0.62
N THR A 82 10.23 1.53 0.09
CA THR A 82 10.66 0.24 0.66
C THR A 82 12.16 -0.01 0.50
N ARG A 83 12.85 0.68 -0.41
CA ARG A 83 14.30 0.50 -0.61
C ARG A 83 15.18 1.41 0.25
N VAL A 84 14.59 2.33 1.00
CA VAL A 84 15.34 3.28 1.83
C VAL A 84 15.45 2.68 3.23
N ASP A 85 16.60 2.07 3.51
CA ASP A 85 16.97 1.64 4.85
C ASP A 85 17.65 2.78 5.62
N ASN A 86 17.39 2.87 6.93
CA ASN A 86 17.76 3.97 7.81
C ASN A 86 19.28 4.17 8.00
N VAL A 87 20.11 3.37 7.35
CA VAL A 87 21.56 3.37 7.55
C VAL A 87 22.22 4.60 6.89
N LYS A 88 21.57 5.28 5.94
CA LYS A 88 22.11 6.52 5.33
C LYS A 88 21.00 7.53 5.05
N ARG A 89 21.27 8.81 5.35
CA ARG A 89 20.44 9.94 4.91
C ARG A 89 20.19 9.83 3.41
N TYR A 90 18.93 9.61 3.02
CA TYR A 90 18.57 9.51 1.62
C TYR A 90 18.43 10.91 1.01
N ALA A 91 19.52 11.41 0.44
CA ALA A 91 19.60 12.74 -0.18
C ALA A 91 19.12 12.78 -1.65
N GLY A 92 18.60 11.66 -2.19
CA GLY A 92 18.08 11.56 -3.56
C GLY A 92 18.56 10.32 -4.32
N GLY A 93 17.87 9.96 -5.41
CA GLY A 93 18.17 8.79 -6.26
C GLY A 93 16.91 8.07 -6.75
N ASN A 94 17.06 6.84 -7.26
CA ASN A 94 15.94 5.94 -7.53
C ASN A 94 15.48 5.28 -6.23
N SER A 95 14.35 5.72 -5.68
CA SER A 95 13.78 5.19 -4.43
C SER A 95 12.99 3.89 -4.63
N GLY A 96 12.99 3.32 -5.83
CA GLY A 96 12.12 2.21 -6.21
C GLY A 96 10.67 2.67 -6.41
N ARG A 97 9.80 1.75 -6.83
CA ARG A 97 8.39 2.04 -7.11
C ARG A 97 7.47 1.83 -5.91
N ASN A 98 7.85 0.95 -4.98
CA ASN A 98 7.00 0.55 -3.86
C ASN A 98 7.16 1.54 -2.69
N ARG A 99 6.04 1.81 -2.01
CA ARG A 99 5.95 2.66 -0.82
C ARG A 99 5.18 1.91 0.25
N ILE A 100 5.67 1.98 1.48
CA ILE A 100 4.89 1.63 2.67
C ILE A 100 4.16 2.86 3.15
N VAL A 101 2.90 2.68 3.50
CA VAL A 101 2.01 3.72 4.00
C VAL A 101 1.69 3.42 5.45
N ILE A 102 2.05 4.36 6.33
CA ILE A 102 1.78 4.31 7.76
C ILE A 102 0.92 5.51 8.18
N ASP A 103 0.22 5.39 9.30
CA ASP A 103 -0.42 6.53 9.96
C ASP A 103 0.56 7.33 10.83
N SER A 104 0.06 8.38 11.51
CA SER A 104 0.87 9.19 12.42
C SER A 104 1.33 8.46 13.69
N MET A 105 0.72 7.31 13.99
CA MET A 105 1.02 6.44 15.12
C MET A 105 1.91 5.25 14.73
N CYS A 106 2.46 5.26 13.51
CA CYS A 106 3.31 4.20 12.95
C CYS A 106 2.62 2.85 12.71
N ASN A 107 1.30 2.80 12.65
CA ASN A 107 0.58 1.59 12.25
C ASN A 107 0.63 1.44 10.72
N LEU A 108 0.79 0.21 10.25
CA LEU A 108 0.78 -0.10 8.82
C LEU A 108 -0.65 0.02 8.26
N ILE A 109 -0.86 0.94 7.31
CA ILE A 109 -2.12 1.04 6.56
C ILE A 109 -2.11 0.15 5.32
N GLY A 110 -0.95 0.02 4.69
CA GLY A 110 -0.76 -0.86 3.54
C GLY A 110 0.41 -0.44 2.67
N LEU A 111 0.46 -1.00 1.45
CA LEU A 111 1.48 -0.71 0.48
C LEU A 111 0.87 -0.15 -0.80
N VAL A 112 1.60 0.75 -1.45
CA VAL A 112 1.29 1.26 -2.78
C VAL A 112 2.53 1.19 -3.67
N TYR A 113 2.33 1.21 -4.97
CA TYR A 113 3.42 1.33 -5.94
C TYR A 113 3.12 2.42 -6.96
N ILE A 114 4.18 3.03 -7.48
CA ILE A 114 4.07 4.16 -8.41
C ILE A 114 3.94 3.65 -9.85
N THR A 115 2.92 4.15 -10.56
CA THR A 115 2.74 3.99 -12.00
C THR A 115 2.43 5.35 -12.63
N ASN A 116 3.21 5.83 -13.61
CA ASN A 116 2.95 7.08 -14.32
C ASN A 116 2.67 8.30 -13.40
N GLN A 117 3.46 8.48 -12.34
CA GLN A 117 3.29 9.54 -11.33
C GLN A 117 1.97 9.46 -10.52
N SER A 118 1.27 8.33 -10.56
CA SER A 118 0.17 8.02 -9.66
C SER A 118 0.51 6.81 -8.79
N TYR A 119 -0.28 6.59 -7.75
CA TYR A 119 -0.18 5.40 -6.93
C TYR A 119 -1.20 4.35 -7.36
N LYS A 120 -0.84 3.08 -7.25
CA LYS A 120 -1.74 1.93 -7.25
C LYS A 120 -1.55 1.14 -5.97
N ARG A 121 -2.64 0.59 -5.44
CA ARG A 121 -2.62 -0.21 -4.22
C ARG A 121 -1.95 -1.56 -4.47
N CYS A 122 -1.11 -2.01 -3.54
CA CYS A 122 -0.65 -3.39 -3.49
C CYS A 122 -1.70 -4.26 -2.81
N VAL A 123 -1.77 -5.54 -3.18
CA VAL A 123 -2.73 -6.48 -2.56
C VAL A 123 -2.07 -7.19 -1.38
N LYS A 124 -2.77 -7.27 -0.25
CA LYS A 124 -2.40 -8.17 0.87
C LYS A 124 -2.87 -9.57 0.48
N ILE A 125 -1.96 -10.54 0.51
CA ILE A 125 -2.25 -11.92 0.10
C ILE A 125 -2.92 -12.63 1.27
N LEU A 126 -3.91 -13.48 0.97
CA LEU A 126 -4.39 -14.48 1.90
C LEU A 126 -3.38 -15.61 1.95
N ASP A 127 -2.57 -15.67 3.00
CA ASP A 127 -1.68 -16.80 3.21
C ASP A 127 -2.52 -18.01 3.63
N SER A 128 -2.28 -19.17 3.00
CA SER A 128 -3.02 -20.42 3.28
C SER A 128 -2.82 -20.97 4.71
N ILE A 129 -2.02 -20.28 5.53
CA ILE A 129 -1.71 -20.63 6.92
C ILE A 129 -2.56 -19.82 7.90
N ASP A 130 -3.22 -18.74 7.45
CA ASP A 130 -4.24 -18.05 8.25
C ASP A 130 -5.57 -18.83 8.19
N GLU A 131 -5.55 -20.05 8.76
CA GLU A 131 -6.73 -20.87 9.10
C GLU A 131 -7.63 -20.21 10.17
N SER A 132 -7.50 -18.90 10.41
CA SER A 132 -8.33 -18.14 11.34
C SER A 132 -9.55 -17.48 10.69
N TRP A 133 -9.81 -17.74 9.40
CA TRP A 133 -11.15 -17.58 8.84
C TRP A 133 -11.98 -18.78 9.27
N SER A 134 -12.25 -18.85 10.58
CA SER A 134 -13.36 -19.62 11.12
C SER A 134 -14.58 -19.34 10.24
N THR A 135 -15.22 -20.43 9.83
CA THR A 135 -16.49 -20.52 9.10
C THR A 135 -17.61 -19.81 9.88
N SER A 136 -17.54 -18.49 9.94
CA SER A 136 -18.68 -17.64 10.18
C SER A 136 -19.40 -17.53 8.84
N GLU A 137 -20.36 -18.42 8.62
CA GLU A 137 -21.45 -18.24 7.65
C GLU A 137 -22.28 -17.01 8.06
N THR A 138 -21.69 -15.82 7.92
CA THR A 138 -22.44 -14.58 7.79
C THR A 138 -22.52 -14.23 6.32
N ILE A 139 -23.69 -13.75 5.90
CA ILE A 139 -24.09 -13.38 4.52
C ILE A 139 -23.18 -12.28 3.90
N SER A 140 -22.16 -11.82 4.65
CA SER A 140 -21.29 -10.67 4.37
C SER A 140 -19.80 -11.01 4.36
N SER A 141 -19.40 -12.29 4.32
CA SER A 141 -17.97 -12.62 4.23
C SER A 141 -17.40 -12.15 2.87
N PRO A 142 -16.31 -11.36 2.87
CA PRO A 142 -15.72 -10.87 1.63
C PRO A 142 -15.34 -12.03 0.70
N VAL A 143 -15.77 -11.97 -0.55
CA VAL A 143 -15.47 -13.02 -1.53
C VAL A 143 -14.01 -12.91 -1.97
N PRO A 144 -13.17 -13.95 -1.78
CA PRO A 144 -11.78 -13.94 -2.24
C PRO A 144 -11.71 -13.71 -3.75
N LYS A 145 -10.80 -12.83 -4.15
CA LYS A 145 -10.49 -12.52 -5.55
C LYS A 145 -9.12 -13.06 -5.90
N THR A 146 -8.96 -13.46 -7.15
CA THR A 146 -7.67 -13.92 -7.66
C THR A 146 -6.91 -12.75 -8.27
N TYR A 147 -5.77 -12.41 -7.69
CA TYR A 147 -4.85 -11.42 -8.25
C TYR A 147 -4.07 -11.99 -9.43
N GLY A 148 -3.63 -13.24 -9.30
CA GLY A 148 -2.73 -13.86 -10.28
C GLY A 148 -2.16 -15.18 -9.79
N TYR A 149 -1.02 -15.56 -10.36
CA TYR A 149 -0.33 -16.81 -10.07
C TYR A 149 1.12 -16.57 -9.69
N ASN A 150 1.57 -17.20 -8.61
CA ASN A 150 2.97 -17.28 -8.20
C ASN A 150 3.59 -18.57 -8.75
N CYS A 151 4.37 -18.42 -9.81
CA CYS A 151 5.11 -19.49 -10.46
C CYS A 151 6.59 -19.43 -10.03
N ASN A 152 6.93 -19.97 -8.86
CA ASN A 152 8.28 -19.94 -8.30
C ASN A 152 8.87 -18.52 -8.22
N TYR A 153 8.23 -17.66 -7.43
CA TYR A 153 8.55 -16.24 -7.22
C TYR A 153 8.36 -15.34 -8.45
N ARG A 154 7.85 -15.87 -9.56
CA ARG A 154 7.41 -15.07 -10.70
C ARG A 154 5.91 -14.90 -10.67
N ILE A 155 5.48 -13.65 -10.55
CA ILE A 155 4.07 -13.27 -10.50
C ILE A 155 3.54 -13.03 -11.91
N PHE A 156 2.45 -13.70 -12.24
CA PHE A 156 1.66 -13.48 -13.44
C PHE A 156 0.30 -12.91 -13.04
N ILE A 157 0.01 -11.67 -13.45
CA ILE A 157 -1.25 -10.99 -13.14
C ILE A 157 -2.36 -11.69 -13.94
N LEU A 158 -3.49 -11.99 -13.29
CA LEU A 158 -4.58 -12.75 -13.90
C LEU A 158 -5.10 -12.07 -15.16
N GLU A 159 -5.37 -10.76 -15.11
CA GLU A 159 -5.90 -10.00 -16.24
C GLU A 159 -4.95 -9.99 -17.45
N GLU A 160 -3.66 -9.72 -17.23
CA GLU A 160 -2.63 -9.80 -18.29
C GLU A 160 -2.55 -11.21 -18.90
N THR A 161 -2.65 -12.24 -18.05
CA THR A 161 -2.57 -13.65 -18.46
C THR A 161 -3.79 -14.07 -19.28
N LEU A 162 -4.99 -13.68 -18.84
CA LEU A 162 -6.23 -13.97 -19.55
C LEU A 162 -6.30 -13.21 -20.87
N GLN A 163 -5.84 -11.97 -20.92
CA GLN A 163 -5.78 -11.21 -22.17
C GLN A 163 -4.84 -11.88 -23.17
N TYR A 164 -3.62 -12.20 -22.73
CA TYR A 164 -2.66 -12.94 -23.55
C TYR A 164 -3.26 -14.27 -24.05
N TYR A 165 -3.95 -15.00 -23.18
CA TYR A 165 -4.60 -16.26 -23.54
C TYR A 165 -5.66 -16.08 -24.65
N ARG A 166 -6.52 -15.05 -24.54
CA ARG A 166 -7.53 -14.74 -25.55
C ARG A 166 -6.90 -14.40 -26.89
N ASP A 167 -5.88 -13.54 -26.89
CA ASP A 167 -5.15 -13.15 -28.09
C ASP A 167 -4.51 -14.37 -28.76
N LEU A 168 -3.87 -15.23 -27.97
CA LEU A 168 -3.24 -16.45 -28.46
C LEU A 168 -4.28 -17.47 -28.99
N LYS A 169 -5.42 -17.63 -28.31
CA LYS A 169 -6.52 -18.51 -28.73
C LYS A 169 -7.10 -18.06 -30.07
N GLN A 170 -7.34 -16.76 -30.23
CA GLN A 170 -7.82 -16.19 -31.49
C GLN A 170 -6.82 -16.43 -32.61
N GLN A 171 -5.54 -16.18 -32.37
CA GLN A 171 -4.51 -16.37 -33.42
C GLN A 171 -4.32 -17.83 -33.79
N ILE A 172 -4.32 -18.75 -32.82
CA ILE A 172 -4.22 -20.20 -33.08
C ILE A 172 -5.37 -20.68 -33.96
N SER A 173 -6.59 -20.14 -33.79
CA SER A 173 -7.73 -20.49 -34.64
C SER A 173 -7.50 -20.18 -36.14
N THR A 174 -6.57 -19.26 -36.45
CA THR A 174 -6.23 -18.86 -37.82
C THR A 174 -5.00 -19.59 -38.39
N LEU A 175 -4.27 -20.35 -37.57
CA LEU A 175 -3.04 -21.05 -37.97
C LEU A 175 -3.33 -22.48 -38.45
N GLU A 176 -2.47 -22.99 -39.34
CA GLU A 176 -2.49 -24.41 -39.72
C GLU A 176 -2.20 -25.30 -38.49
N LYS A 177 -3.04 -26.33 -38.28
CA LYS A 177 -3.00 -27.21 -37.09
C LYS A 177 -1.61 -27.75 -36.75
N TRP A 178 -0.79 -28.09 -37.75
CA TRP A 178 0.56 -28.64 -37.52
C TRP A 178 1.54 -27.66 -36.87
N LYS A 179 1.44 -26.36 -37.19
CA LYS A 179 2.29 -25.32 -36.58
C LYS A 179 1.96 -25.09 -35.11
N VAL A 180 0.71 -25.34 -34.73
CA VAL A 180 0.19 -25.17 -33.36
C VAL A 180 0.53 -26.38 -32.49
N SER A 181 0.37 -27.59 -33.03
CA SER A 181 0.60 -28.85 -32.30
C SER A 181 2.02 -29.01 -31.76
N ASN A 182 3.01 -28.37 -32.37
CA ASN A 182 4.41 -28.43 -31.89
C ASN A 182 4.67 -27.62 -30.62
N HIS A 183 3.69 -26.83 -30.18
CA HIS A 183 3.87 -25.84 -29.12
C HIS A 183 2.87 -25.96 -27.97
N ILE A 184 1.82 -26.76 -28.15
CA ILE A 184 0.87 -27.17 -27.12
C ILE A 184 1.21 -28.61 -26.73
N ASP A 185 1.65 -28.81 -25.51
CA ASP A 185 1.85 -30.15 -24.98
C ASP A 185 0.59 -30.57 -24.21
N MET A 186 0.18 -31.83 -24.35
CA MET A 186 -0.79 -32.44 -23.44
C MET A 186 -0.05 -33.20 -22.36
N ILE A 187 -0.39 -32.94 -21.11
CA ILE A 187 0.21 -33.58 -19.95
C ILE A 187 -0.87 -34.12 -19.01
N ILE A 188 -0.48 -35.08 -18.18
CA ILE A 188 -1.29 -35.51 -17.04
C ILE A 188 -0.90 -34.64 -15.85
N ALA A 189 -1.87 -33.94 -15.27
CA ALA A 189 -1.63 -33.02 -14.16
C ALA A 189 -2.74 -33.15 -13.10
N THR A 190 -2.51 -34.04 -12.13
CA THR A 190 -3.46 -34.34 -11.03
C THR A 190 -3.71 -33.17 -10.08
N GLU A 191 -2.89 -32.12 -10.17
CA GLU A 191 -3.03 -30.88 -9.41
C GLU A 191 -4.19 -30.01 -9.92
N PHE A 192 -4.72 -30.34 -11.10
CA PHE A 192 -6.01 -29.88 -11.59
C PHE A 192 -7.02 -31.01 -11.41
N ALA A 193 -8.30 -30.69 -11.23
CA ALA A 193 -9.37 -31.69 -11.14
C ALA A 193 -9.49 -32.57 -12.40
N GLU A 194 -8.76 -32.23 -13.47
CA GLU A 194 -8.71 -32.93 -14.73
C GLU A 194 -7.43 -33.74 -14.92
N ASN A 195 -7.57 -34.96 -15.43
CA ASN A 195 -6.44 -35.86 -15.67
C ASN A 195 -5.63 -35.53 -16.94
N MET A 196 -6.14 -34.72 -17.86
CA MET A 196 -5.44 -34.30 -19.06
C MET A 196 -5.57 -32.79 -19.24
N VAL A 197 -4.44 -32.11 -19.27
CA VAL A 197 -4.35 -30.66 -19.37
C VAL A 197 -3.49 -30.30 -20.56
N SER A 198 -3.95 -29.37 -21.40
CA SER A 198 -3.14 -28.79 -22.46
C SER A 198 -2.37 -27.59 -21.92
N ILE A 199 -1.05 -27.57 -22.13
CA ILE A 199 -0.19 -26.48 -21.66
C ILE A 199 0.26 -25.57 -22.82
N TRP A 200 -0.14 -24.32 -22.74
CA TRP A 200 0.04 -23.31 -23.78
C TRP A 200 1.19 -22.36 -23.42
N PRO A 201 2.02 -21.92 -24.37
CA PRO A 201 3.12 -21.00 -24.11
C PRO A 201 2.63 -19.63 -23.65
N ILE A 202 3.39 -19.01 -22.75
CA ILE A 202 3.17 -17.62 -22.33
C ILE A 202 4.47 -16.84 -22.40
N GLN A 203 4.39 -15.61 -22.93
CA GLN A 203 5.53 -14.69 -22.90
C GLN A 203 5.56 -13.90 -21.60
N ILE A 204 6.77 -13.73 -21.07
CA ILE A 204 7.03 -13.04 -19.81
C ILE A 204 6.65 -11.54 -19.87
N ASN A 205 6.61 -10.95 -21.07
CA ASN A 205 6.28 -9.54 -21.29
C ASN A 205 4.81 -9.31 -21.71
N GLY A 206 3.97 -10.35 -21.71
CA GLY A 206 2.51 -10.24 -21.69
C GLY A 206 1.81 -9.56 -22.87
N LYS A 207 2.52 -9.13 -23.93
CA LYS A 207 1.90 -8.48 -25.08
C LYS A 207 2.30 -9.14 -26.39
N LEU A 208 1.37 -9.91 -26.97
CA LEU A 208 1.34 -10.06 -28.41
C LEU A 208 0.79 -8.75 -28.99
N LYS A 209 1.55 -8.07 -29.85
CA LYS A 209 1.02 -6.90 -30.57
C LYS A 209 -0.01 -7.37 -31.61
N GLU A 210 -1.08 -6.61 -31.83
CA GLU A 210 -2.14 -6.94 -32.80
C GLU A 210 -1.63 -7.14 -34.25
N ASN A 211 -0.43 -6.65 -34.58
CA ASN A 211 0.21 -6.82 -35.89
C ASN A 211 1.46 -7.74 -35.84
N THR A 212 1.51 -8.66 -34.88
CA THR A 212 2.65 -9.59 -34.77
C THR A 212 2.56 -10.62 -35.90
N CYS A 213 3.36 -10.44 -36.95
CA CYS A 213 3.40 -11.38 -38.09
C CYS A 213 3.61 -12.83 -37.62
N THR A 214 3.02 -13.78 -38.36
CA THR A 214 3.11 -15.25 -38.14
C THR A 214 4.53 -15.73 -37.80
N PHE A 215 5.56 -15.12 -38.37
CA PHE A 215 6.97 -15.41 -38.08
C PHE A 215 7.37 -15.12 -36.62
N ILE A 216 6.98 -13.98 -36.06
CA ILE A 216 7.28 -13.62 -34.66
C ILE A 216 6.45 -14.49 -33.71
N ILE A 217 5.22 -14.86 -34.08
CA ILE A 217 4.40 -15.82 -33.31
C ILE A 217 5.10 -17.18 -33.27
N THR A 218 5.55 -17.69 -34.42
CA THR A 218 6.31 -18.95 -34.47
C THR A 218 7.60 -18.86 -33.64
N LEU A 219 8.28 -17.72 -33.65
CA LEU A 219 9.46 -17.47 -32.82
C LEU A 219 9.13 -17.43 -31.32
N SER A 220 7.97 -16.87 -30.97
CA SER A 220 7.44 -16.74 -29.62
C SER A 220 7.00 -18.08 -29.04
N LEU A 221 6.36 -18.92 -29.87
CA LEU A 221 5.99 -20.29 -29.55
C LEU A 221 7.23 -21.22 -29.48
N ARG A 222 8.30 -20.91 -30.22
CA ARG A 222 9.59 -21.61 -30.16
C ARG A 222 10.39 -21.33 -28.89
N GLN A 223 10.12 -20.24 -28.17
CA GLN A 223 10.79 -20.00 -26.90
C GLN A 223 10.31 -21.03 -25.87
N LYS A 224 11.23 -21.90 -25.44
CA LYS A 224 11.00 -22.80 -24.31
C LYS A 224 10.94 -21.98 -23.02
N THR A 225 9.78 -21.40 -22.74
CA THR A 225 9.53 -20.80 -21.44
C THR A 225 9.26 -21.90 -20.42
N ASN A 226 9.79 -21.72 -19.21
CA ASN A 226 9.49 -22.58 -18.06
C ASN A 226 8.12 -22.26 -17.46
N TYR A 227 7.27 -21.52 -18.16
CA TYR A 227 5.95 -21.08 -17.69
C TYR A 227 4.95 -21.32 -18.81
N ARG A 228 3.79 -21.86 -18.45
CA ARG A 228 2.72 -22.23 -19.38
C ARG A 228 1.36 -21.93 -18.77
N ILE A 229 0.38 -21.68 -19.63
CA ILE A 229 -1.03 -21.58 -19.30
C ILE A 229 -1.62 -22.99 -19.37
N ALA A 230 -2.33 -23.43 -18.34
CA ALA A 230 -3.05 -24.70 -18.33
C ALA A 230 -4.49 -24.48 -18.81
N VAL A 231 -4.95 -25.30 -19.75
CA VAL A 231 -6.34 -25.29 -20.23
C VAL A 231 -6.92 -26.69 -20.31
N ASP A 232 -8.23 -26.79 -20.11
CA ASP A 232 -8.99 -28.03 -20.26
C ASP A 232 -9.19 -28.42 -21.74
N LYS A 233 -9.84 -29.57 -21.94
CA LYS A 233 -10.26 -30.05 -23.26
C LYS A 233 -11.22 -29.11 -24.00
N ASN A 234 -11.96 -28.26 -23.29
CA ASN A 234 -12.90 -27.28 -23.84
C ASN A 234 -12.25 -25.90 -24.07
N LEU A 235 -10.92 -25.79 -23.88
CA LEU A 235 -10.19 -24.53 -23.96
C LEU A 235 -10.67 -23.48 -22.94
N ILE A 236 -10.97 -23.95 -21.73
CA ILE A 236 -11.23 -23.18 -20.52
C ILE A 236 -9.91 -23.05 -19.78
N PHE A 237 -9.61 -21.83 -19.33
CA PHE A 237 -8.43 -21.52 -18.55
C PHE A 237 -8.53 -22.17 -17.15
N LEU A 238 -7.57 -23.04 -16.82
CA LEU A 238 -7.50 -23.71 -15.52
C LEU A 238 -6.51 -23.04 -14.56
N GLY A 239 -5.52 -22.33 -15.10
CA GLY A 239 -4.49 -21.65 -14.32
C GLY A 239 -3.15 -21.62 -15.02
N MET A 240 -2.08 -21.60 -14.22
CA MET A 240 -0.71 -21.59 -14.72
C MET A 240 0.11 -22.76 -14.19
N MET A 241 1.10 -23.15 -14.97
CA MET A 241 2.09 -24.14 -14.61
C MET A 241 3.49 -23.62 -14.90
N TYR A 242 4.45 -24.11 -14.14
CA TYR A 242 5.85 -23.86 -14.37
C TYR A 242 6.64 -25.15 -14.36
N ARG A 243 7.75 -25.15 -15.10
CA ARG A 243 8.66 -26.27 -15.18
C ARG A 243 9.71 -26.15 -14.09
N LEU A 244 9.79 -27.16 -13.24
CA LEU A 244 10.88 -27.35 -12.29
C LEU A 244 11.50 -28.71 -12.59
N ASP A 245 12.78 -28.71 -12.93
CA ASP A 245 13.51 -29.89 -13.42
C ASP A 245 12.82 -30.51 -14.66
N SER A 246 12.50 -31.80 -14.60
CA SER A 246 11.81 -32.53 -15.68
C SER A 246 10.29 -32.41 -15.60
N GLY A 247 9.72 -31.94 -14.49
CA GLY A 247 8.29 -31.94 -14.23
C GLY A 247 7.60 -30.58 -14.39
N TRP A 248 6.29 -30.63 -14.61
CA TRP A 248 5.41 -29.46 -14.55
C TRP A 248 4.74 -29.41 -13.18
N LYS A 249 4.73 -28.22 -12.57
CA LYS A 249 4.06 -27.94 -11.31
C LYS A 249 3.08 -26.79 -11.49
N ARG A 250 1.92 -26.86 -10.84
CA ARG A 250 0.92 -25.80 -10.80
C ARG A 250 1.48 -24.61 -10.03
N CYS A 251 1.24 -23.43 -10.57
CA CYS A 251 1.55 -22.19 -9.87
C CYS A 251 0.54 -21.95 -8.74
N ALA A 252 1.00 -21.45 -7.61
CA ALA A 252 0.11 -21.10 -6.51
C ALA A 252 -0.78 -19.92 -6.91
N GLN A 253 -2.08 -20.02 -6.60
CA GLN A 253 -3.02 -18.94 -6.82
C GLN A 253 -2.79 -17.86 -5.76
N ILE A 254 -2.75 -16.60 -6.19
CA ILE A 254 -2.60 -15.46 -5.29
C ILE A 254 -3.98 -14.89 -5.06
N GLU A 255 -4.52 -15.14 -3.88
CA GLU A 255 -5.83 -14.68 -3.48
C GLU A 255 -5.73 -13.46 -2.56
N TYR A 256 -6.70 -12.58 -2.67
CA TYR A 256 -6.81 -11.39 -1.84
C TYR A 256 -8.28 -11.02 -1.62
N VAL A 257 -8.51 -10.21 -0.60
CA VAL A 257 -9.80 -9.59 -0.33
C VAL A 257 -9.62 -8.08 -0.38
N ASP A 258 -10.59 -7.38 -0.98
CA ASP A 258 -10.63 -5.92 -0.86
C ASP A 258 -10.92 -5.59 0.60
N PRO A 259 -10.03 -4.88 1.30
CA PRO A 259 -10.23 -4.60 2.70
C PRO A 259 -11.29 -3.52 2.84
N GLU A 260 -12.12 -3.68 3.87
CA GLU A 260 -13.11 -2.69 4.23
C GLU A 260 -12.43 -1.38 4.64
N PRO A 261 -12.93 -0.22 4.20
CA PRO A 261 -12.44 1.06 4.69
C PRO A 261 -12.55 1.12 6.21
N PRO A 262 -11.52 1.58 6.91
CA PRO A 262 -11.57 1.69 8.36
C PRO A 262 -12.66 2.70 8.76
N ARG A 263 -13.29 2.47 9.91
CA ARG A 263 -14.35 3.32 10.45
C ARG A 263 -14.20 3.39 11.95
N SER A 264 -14.35 4.59 12.51
CA SER A 264 -14.45 4.80 13.95
C SER A 264 -15.89 5.11 14.33
N LEU A 265 -16.35 4.52 15.43
CA LEU A 265 -17.62 4.88 16.07
C LEU A 265 -17.44 6.01 17.11
N ASP A 266 -16.20 6.29 17.50
CA ASP A 266 -15.85 7.34 18.45
C ASP A 266 -15.73 8.69 17.71
N PRO A 267 -16.57 9.68 18.02
CA PRO A 267 -16.56 10.98 17.34
C PRO A 267 -15.32 11.82 17.67
N THR A 268 -14.53 11.44 18.67
CA THR A 268 -13.27 12.10 19.02
C THR A 268 -12.08 11.54 18.24
N LYS A 269 -12.32 10.54 17.39
CA LYS A 269 -11.31 9.88 16.58
C LYS A 269 -11.71 9.87 15.11
N ASN A 270 -10.72 9.89 14.23
CA ASN A 270 -10.96 9.69 12.80
C ASN A 270 -11.07 8.19 12.47
N SER A 271 -11.29 7.87 11.19
CA SER A 271 -11.50 6.50 10.70
C SER A 271 -10.42 5.50 11.09
N ILE A 272 -9.18 5.94 11.26
CA ILE A 272 -8.02 5.12 11.64
C ILE A 272 -7.70 5.15 13.13
N GLY A 273 -8.55 5.78 13.95
CA GLY A 273 -8.40 5.83 15.40
C GLY A 273 -7.46 6.92 15.92
N GLU A 274 -6.95 7.80 15.04
CA GLU A 274 -6.19 8.98 15.43
C GLU A 274 -7.11 9.96 16.19
N ARG A 275 -6.55 10.63 17.21
CA ARG A 275 -7.30 11.61 17.99
C ARG A 275 -7.51 12.85 17.13
N ILE A 276 -8.74 13.36 17.11
CA ILE A 276 -9.04 14.67 16.54
C ILE A 276 -8.78 15.70 17.64
N PHE A 277 -7.74 16.49 17.49
CA PHE A 277 -7.42 17.54 18.46
C PHE A 277 -8.45 18.67 18.38
N GLU A 278 -8.83 19.19 19.54
CA GLU A 278 -9.68 20.37 19.63
C GLU A 278 -8.96 21.59 19.03
N ASN A 279 -9.73 22.52 18.45
CA ASN A 279 -9.25 23.79 17.89
C ASN A 279 -8.30 23.70 16.67
N VAL A 280 -8.09 22.51 16.11
CA VAL A 280 -7.39 22.35 14.83
C VAL A 280 -8.15 23.06 13.72
N SER A 281 -7.42 23.71 12.81
CA SER A 281 -8.01 24.41 11.67
C SER A 281 -7.07 24.36 10.48
N ALA A 282 -7.54 24.82 9.32
CA ALA A 282 -6.68 24.97 8.17
C ALA A 282 -5.81 26.24 8.27
N TYR A 283 -4.69 26.21 7.55
CA TYR A 283 -3.72 27.29 7.51
C TYR A 283 -3.34 27.59 6.07
N LYS A 284 -3.14 28.86 5.76
CA LYS A 284 -2.61 29.30 4.46
C LYS A 284 -1.22 29.89 4.67
N CYS A 285 -0.19 29.21 4.21
CA CYS A 285 1.20 29.69 4.26
C CYS A 285 1.66 30.07 2.85
N ASP A 286 1.81 31.36 2.57
CA ASP A 286 2.14 31.85 1.23
C ASP A 286 1.15 31.29 0.18
N ASP A 287 1.62 30.51 -0.79
CA ASP A 287 0.80 29.86 -1.83
C ASP A 287 0.36 28.43 -1.44
N VAL A 288 0.68 27.97 -0.23
CA VAL A 288 0.42 26.60 0.25
C VAL A 288 -0.76 26.59 1.24
N TYR A 289 -1.68 25.65 1.03
CA TYR A 289 -2.82 25.41 1.92
C TYR A 289 -2.63 24.10 2.67
N PHE A 290 -2.71 24.16 4.00
CA PHE A 290 -2.71 23.00 4.89
C PHE A 290 -4.12 22.81 5.45
N SER A 291 -4.74 21.67 5.15
CA SER A 291 -6.07 21.36 5.69
C SER A 291 -5.99 21.06 7.19
N ALA A 292 -7.12 21.18 7.89
CA ALA A 292 -7.22 20.74 9.29
C ALA A 292 -6.83 19.27 9.47
N ILE A 293 -7.18 18.41 8.50
CA ILE A 293 -6.82 16.98 8.49
C ILE A 293 -5.29 16.80 8.43
N THR A 294 -4.63 17.51 7.52
CA THR A 294 -3.17 17.46 7.40
C THR A 294 -2.49 17.97 8.67
N VAL A 295 -2.96 19.09 9.22
CA VAL A 295 -2.43 19.62 10.48
C VAL A 295 -2.61 18.60 11.61
N ASN A 296 -3.79 17.99 11.76
CA ASN A 296 -4.09 17.02 12.80
C ASN A 296 -3.13 15.81 12.80
N SER A 297 -2.97 15.11 11.67
CA SER A 297 -2.10 13.93 11.62
C SER A 297 -0.62 14.28 11.83
N HIS A 298 -0.17 15.46 11.39
CA HIS A 298 1.19 15.92 11.69
C HIS A 298 1.36 16.32 13.16
N MET A 299 0.31 16.86 13.80
CA MET A 299 0.32 17.10 15.24
C MET A 299 0.45 15.83 16.04
N GLN A 300 -0.27 14.78 15.65
CA GLN A 300 -0.18 13.50 16.31
C GLN A 300 1.22 12.88 16.16
N ALA A 301 1.78 12.89 14.95
CA ALA A 301 3.15 12.40 14.70
C ALA A 301 4.20 13.18 15.51
N ALA A 302 4.06 14.51 15.56
CA ALA A 302 4.94 15.38 16.31
C ALA A 302 4.88 15.10 17.82
N CYS A 303 3.67 14.97 18.38
CA CYS A 303 3.52 14.72 19.81
C CYS A 303 4.13 13.38 20.23
N THR A 304 3.85 12.30 19.47
CA THR A 304 4.47 10.98 19.69
C THR A 304 6.00 11.08 19.69
N SER A 305 6.57 11.86 18.77
CA SER A 305 8.02 12.07 18.74
C SER A 305 8.55 12.83 19.96
N ILE A 306 7.84 13.84 20.44
CA ILE A 306 8.27 14.68 21.58
C ILE A 306 8.16 13.91 22.89
N SER A 307 7.09 13.13 23.08
CA SER A 307 6.89 12.35 24.30
C SER A 307 7.94 11.26 24.50
N GLU A 308 8.51 10.75 23.41
CA GLU A 308 9.45 9.63 23.44
C GLU A 308 10.93 10.03 23.31
N ASP A 309 11.26 11.28 22.95
CA ASP A 309 12.66 11.75 22.82
C ASP A 309 12.94 12.92 23.77
N THR A 310 13.50 12.60 24.94
CA THR A 310 13.89 13.58 25.97
C THR A 310 14.92 14.59 25.48
N ARG A 311 15.67 14.31 24.41
CA ARG A 311 16.61 15.26 23.81
C ARG A 311 15.93 16.43 23.09
N LEU A 312 14.66 16.29 22.73
CA LEU A 312 13.84 17.37 22.17
C LEU A 312 13.22 18.28 23.26
N GLN A 313 13.35 17.91 24.54
CA GLN A 313 12.87 18.72 25.67
C GLN A 313 13.87 19.82 26.06
N GLU A 314 15.17 19.61 25.84
CA GLU A 314 16.21 20.57 26.19
C GLU A 314 16.68 21.35 24.95
N GLY A 315 16.05 22.51 24.68
CA GLY A 315 16.73 23.62 24.00
C GLY A 315 16.43 23.91 22.53
N TYR A 316 15.46 23.27 21.89
CA TYR A 316 15.03 23.68 20.53
C TYR A 316 13.58 24.17 20.52
N ASN A 317 13.32 25.24 19.75
CA ASN A 317 11.97 25.60 19.33
C ASN A 317 11.27 24.32 18.84
N ARG A 318 10.15 23.94 19.47
CA ARG A 318 9.36 22.72 19.21
C ARG A 318 8.63 22.82 17.88
N MET A 319 9.44 22.84 16.84
CA MET A 319 9.05 22.96 15.46
C MET A 319 9.20 21.58 14.86
N TRP A 320 8.08 20.98 14.47
CA TRP A 320 8.07 19.69 13.79
C TRP A 320 7.70 19.91 12.32
N PRO A 321 8.51 19.44 11.36
CA PRO A 321 8.31 19.82 9.96
C PRO A 321 7.07 19.18 9.35
N ILE A 322 6.30 19.98 8.62
CA ILE A 322 5.20 19.48 7.80
C ILE A 322 5.81 18.74 6.61
N ARG A 323 5.41 17.50 6.35
CA ARG A 323 5.91 16.72 5.22
C ARG A 323 5.23 17.15 3.92
N LYS A 324 5.90 16.91 2.79
CA LYS A 324 5.40 17.26 1.45
C LYS A 324 4.79 16.05 0.76
N GLU A 325 3.82 16.27 -0.13
CA GLU A 325 3.33 15.25 -1.08
C GLU A 325 4.45 14.86 -2.07
N GLU A 326 4.48 13.60 -2.51
CA GLU A 326 5.52 13.13 -3.46
C GLU A 326 5.39 13.78 -4.85
N PHE A 327 4.15 14.02 -5.27
CA PHE A 327 3.77 14.56 -6.59
C PHE A 327 2.96 15.85 -6.43
N PRO A 328 3.60 16.98 -6.08
CA PRO A 328 2.90 18.24 -5.90
C PRO A 328 2.29 18.74 -7.21
N THR A 329 1.06 19.25 -7.13
CA THR A 329 0.35 19.85 -8.28
C THR A 329 0.89 21.23 -8.69
N THR A 330 1.66 21.91 -7.83
CA THR A 330 2.24 23.23 -8.13
C THR A 330 3.69 23.13 -8.61
N SER A 331 3.97 23.79 -9.73
CA SER A 331 5.25 23.72 -10.48
C SER A 331 6.35 24.67 -10.00
N ARG A 332 6.13 25.45 -8.92
CA ARG A 332 7.17 26.37 -8.41
C ARG A 332 8.28 25.60 -7.69
N GLY A 333 9.51 25.99 -8.04
CA GLY A 333 10.78 25.39 -7.65
C GLY A 333 10.85 24.91 -6.20
N THR A 334 11.27 23.67 -6.08
CA THR A 334 11.35 22.78 -4.91
C THR A 334 12.42 23.13 -3.87
N LYS A 335 12.96 24.34 -3.83
CA LYS A 335 14.22 24.55 -3.08
C LYS A 335 14.08 24.62 -1.56
N ASP A 336 12.93 24.98 -1.00
CA ASP A 336 12.83 25.27 0.44
C ASP A 336 11.46 24.89 1.02
N TRP A 337 11.14 23.59 1.09
CA TRP A 337 9.98 23.14 1.86
C TRP A 337 10.27 23.28 3.35
N ASN A 338 9.85 24.41 3.93
CA ASN A 338 10.27 24.87 5.25
C ASN A 338 9.07 25.25 6.13
N TYR A 339 8.05 24.39 6.14
CA TYR A 339 6.85 24.57 6.96
C TYR A 339 6.92 23.67 8.19
N TYR A 340 6.46 24.19 9.32
CA TYR A 340 6.57 23.54 10.62
C TYR A 340 5.29 23.72 11.41
N ILE A 341 5.00 22.75 12.27
CA ILE A 341 4.03 22.89 13.34
C ILE A 341 4.77 23.20 14.63
N LYS A 342 4.24 24.15 15.40
CA LYS A 342 4.77 24.54 16.70
C LYS A 342 3.93 23.97 17.84
N PHE A 343 4.60 23.49 18.89
CA PHE A 343 3.99 22.94 20.11
C PHE A 343 4.60 23.51 21.40
N ASP A 344 3.94 23.28 22.53
CA ASP A 344 4.47 23.50 23.88
C ASP A 344 4.94 22.21 24.60
N LEU A 345 5.07 22.24 25.95
CA LEU A 345 5.55 21.10 26.76
C LEU A 345 4.57 19.94 26.81
N ASP A 346 3.30 20.23 26.64
CA ASP A 346 2.22 19.28 26.86
C ASP A 346 1.59 18.85 25.53
N CYS A 347 2.34 19.02 24.43
CA CYS A 347 1.89 18.83 23.05
C CYS A 347 0.70 19.72 22.64
N ASN A 348 0.46 20.85 23.30
CA ASN A 348 -0.56 21.78 22.83
C ASN A 348 -0.08 22.47 21.56
N PHE A 349 -0.94 22.50 20.55
CA PHE A 349 -0.65 23.11 19.26
C PHE A 349 -0.71 24.63 19.34
N LEU A 350 0.37 25.27 18.88
CA LEU A 350 0.53 26.73 18.91
C LEU A 350 0.37 27.38 17.53
N GLY A 351 0.37 26.60 16.45
CA GLY A 351 0.18 27.10 15.09
C GLY A 351 1.12 26.50 14.05
N VAL A 352 0.92 26.92 12.81
CA VAL A 352 1.78 26.57 11.67
C VAL A 352 2.70 27.74 11.36
N HIS A 353 3.97 27.46 11.10
CA HIS A 353 5.00 28.45 10.80
C HIS A 353 5.76 28.11 9.52
N VAL A 354 6.20 29.14 8.82
CA VAL A 354 7.18 29.04 7.73
C VAL A 354 8.53 29.55 8.22
N ARG A 355 9.61 28.83 7.90
CA ARG A 355 10.99 29.26 8.18
C ARG A 355 11.57 29.97 6.96
N LEU A 356 11.90 31.25 7.14
CA LEU A 356 12.52 32.11 6.13
C LEU A 356 13.77 32.76 6.73
N ASN A 357 14.93 32.58 6.10
CA ASN A 357 16.20 33.16 6.56
C ASN A 357 16.48 32.93 8.07
N ASN A 358 16.32 31.68 8.53
CA ASN A 358 16.45 31.28 9.94
C ASN A 358 15.47 31.93 10.94
N ARG A 359 14.43 32.63 10.47
CA ARG A 359 13.34 33.15 11.30
C ARG A 359 12.06 32.37 11.01
N TYR A 360 11.22 32.21 12.03
CA TYR A 360 9.91 31.58 11.90
C TYR A 360 8.84 32.67 11.85
N ARG A 361 7.96 32.60 10.85
CA ARG A 361 6.80 33.46 10.71
C ARG A 361 5.54 32.60 10.81
N GLU A 362 4.61 32.99 11.67
CA GLU A 362 3.32 32.30 11.78
C GLU A 362 2.51 32.45 10.50
N CYS A 363 1.85 31.37 10.09
CA CYS A 363 0.93 31.39 8.98
C CYS A 363 -0.48 31.80 9.43
N PRO A 364 -1.20 32.59 8.63
CA PRO A 364 -2.59 32.92 8.94
C PRO A 364 -3.46 31.67 8.98
N LYS A 365 -4.24 31.58 10.07
CA LYS A 365 -5.31 30.60 10.26
C LYS A 365 -6.45 30.92 9.29
N ASP A 366 -6.95 29.91 8.59
CA ASP A 366 -8.12 30.07 7.73
C ASP A 366 -9.39 29.97 8.58
N THR A 367 -10.04 31.11 8.82
CA THR A 367 -11.26 31.21 9.63
C THR A 367 -12.51 30.70 8.90
N SER A 368 -12.43 30.44 7.59
CA SER A 368 -13.55 29.94 6.78
C SER A 368 -13.77 28.42 6.88
N SER A 369 -12.80 27.71 7.49
CA SER A 369 -12.71 26.25 7.51
C SER A 369 -12.84 25.64 8.92
N LEU A 370 -13.50 26.32 9.87
CA LEU A 370 -13.64 25.89 11.28
C LEU A 370 -14.34 24.52 11.49
N HIS A 371 -14.77 23.85 10.42
CA HIS A 371 -15.27 22.48 10.47
C HIS A 371 -14.30 21.49 9.80
N PRO A 372 -13.88 20.40 10.48
CA PRO A 372 -13.03 19.33 9.94
C PRO A 372 -13.56 18.67 8.66
N ALA A 373 -14.85 18.86 8.34
CA ALA A 373 -15.54 18.24 7.22
C ALA A 373 -15.48 19.02 5.90
N LYS A 374 -14.89 20.23 5.83
CA LYS A 374 -14.70 20.92 4.54
C LYS A 374 -13.51 20.31 3.81
N GLN A 375 -13.80 19.32 2.96
CA GLN A 375 -12.93 18.83 1.90
C GLN A 375 -12.37 20.00 1.07
N ARG A 376 -11.20 19.80 0.47
CA ARG A 376 -10.66 20.68 -0.59
C ARG A 376 -11.82 21.07 -1.52
N PRO A 377 -11.94 22.35 -1.95
CA PRO A 377 -12.80 22.66 -3.08
C PRO A 377 -12.41 21.72 -4.22
N THR A 378 -13.37 20.92 -4.68
CA THR A 378 -13.23 20.08 -5.85
C THR A 378 -12.96 21.04 -7.00
N LEU A 379 -11.71 21.14 -7.44
CA LEU A 379 -11.39 21.66 -8.76
C LEU A 379 -12.12 20.73 -9.71
N THR A 380 -13.24 21.22 -10.23
CA THR A 380 -14.06 20.59 -11.26
C THR A 380 -13.19 20.53 -12.52
N CYS A 381 -12.38 19.48 -12.62
CA CYS A 381 -11.82 19.09 -13.91
C CYS A 381 -12.99 18.59 -14.74
N LEU A 382 -13.43 19.49 -15.63
CA LEU A 382 -14.32 19.26 -16.75
C LEU A 382 -14.21 17.85 -17.32
N ASN A 383 -15.38 17.23 -17.50
CA ASN A 383 -15.64 16.07 -18.34
C ASN A 383 -14.78 16.10 -19.61
N LEU A 384 -13.79 15.23 -19.70
CA LEU A 384 -13.13 14.86 -20.95
C LEU A 384 -12.86 13.35 -20.94
N PHE A 385 -13.95 12.58 -21.08
CA PHE A 385 -13.91 11.29 -21.76
C PHE A 385 -14.67 11.46 -23.08
N PRO A 386 -14.07 11.23 -24.26
CA PRO A 386 -14.83 10.68 -25.37
C PRO A 386 -14.82 9.14 -25.29
N HIS A 387 -15.91 8.58 -25.80
CA HIS A 387 -16.24 7.17 -25.90
C HIS A 387 -15.16 6.27 -26.52
#